data_AF-W2NJ47-F1
#
_entry.id   AF-W2NJ47-F1
#
_cell.length_a   1.000
_cell.length_b   1.000
_cell.length_c   1.000
_cell.angle_alpha   90.00
_cell.angle_beta   90.00
_cell.angle_gamma   90.00
#
_symmetry.space_group_name_H-M   'P 1'
#
loop_
_entity.id
_entity.type
_entity.pdbx_description
1 polymer ?
#
loop_
_entity_poly.entity_id
_entity_poly.type
_entity_poly.pdbx_seq_one_letter_code
_entity_poly.pdbx_strand_id
1 'polypeptide(L)'
;MFLCAVTRPRGDWDSKIGLWPIVETYVTQRASCNRAAGVEELRSVAISREAFEAMTTDTPNKTFLTLQMVMTQIMNHGGRNDFRLGHMHKDKLTNAGTLPISLPCDSQTLVSAHFDMDRLSALDTPSPPAQPLLVPPLHDEMPPPSPSELDPFLFL
;
A
#
# COMPACT_ATOMS: atom_id res chain seq x y z
N MET A 1 -17.36 -11.49 12.02
CA MET A 1 -16.08 -10.77 12.21
C MET A 1 -15.20 -10.99 10.97
N PHE A 2 -14.33 -10.04 10.59
CA PHE A 2 -13.58 -10.08 9.31
C PHE A 2 -12.07 -10.19 9.51
N LEU A 3 -11.39 -11.02 8.72
CA LEU A 3 -9.94 -10.88 8.52
C LEU A 3 -9.72 -9.81 7.45
N CYS A 4 -9.05 -8.71 7.82
CA CYS A 4 -8.84 -7.55 6.95
C CYS A 4 -7.35 -7.36 6.69
N ALA A 5 -6.92 -7.51 5.43
CA ALA A 5 -5.62 -7.02 5.02
C ALA A 5 -5.76 -5.52 4.69
N VAL A 6 -5.11 -4.67 5.49
CA VAL A 6 -5.12 -3.21 5.31
C VAL A 6 -3.73 -2.79 4.88
N THR A 7 -3.62 -2.11 3.75
CA THR A 7 -2.39 -1.40 3.37
C THR A 7 -2.50 0.06 3.76
N ARG A 8 -1.37 0.72 4.01
CA ARG A 8 -1.36 2.15 4.34
C ARG A 8 -2.09 2.96 3.25
N PRO A 9 -3.05 3.83 3.62
CA PRO A 9 -3.73 4.70 2.68
C PRO A 9 -2.75 5.57 1.90
N ARG A 10 -2.89 5.63 0.58
CA ARG A 10 -2.30 6.67 -0.28
C ARG A 10 -3.41 7.17 -1.21
N GLY A 11 -3.74 8.46 -1.09
CA GLY A 11 -4.70 9.15 -1.97
C GLY A 11 -6.13 8.59 -1.98
N ASP A 12 -6.74 8.65 -3.17
CA ASP A 12 -8.11 8.38 -3.60
C ASP A 12 -8.55 6.89 -3.52
N TRP A 13 -7.93 6.10 -2.65
CA TRP A 13 -8.26 4.69 -2.45
C TRP A 13 -8.48 4.30 -0.98
N ASP A 14 -9.53 3.52 -0.73
CA ASP A 14 -9.99 3.13 0.61
C ASP A 14 -9.24 1.92 1.22
N SER A 15 -7.96 1.76 0.95
CA SER A 15 -6.98 1.05 1.82
C SER A 15 -7.25 -0.43 2.15
N LYS A 16 -8.28 -1.05 1.58
CA LYS A 16 -8.73 -2.39 1.97
C LYS A 16 -8.44 -3.38 0.86
N ILE A 17 -7.36 -4.14 1.05
CA ILE A 17 -6.98 -5.25 0.17
C ILE A 17 -7.97 -6.42 0.25
N GLY A 18 -8.76 -6.46 1.32
CA GLY A 18 -10.10 -7.03 1.27
C GLY A 18 -10.59 -7.47 2.65
N LEU A 19 -11.82 -7.95 2.65
CA LEU A 19 -12.60 -8.27 3.84
C LEU A 19 -13.01 -9.74 3.76
N TRP A 20 -12.53 -10.58 4.66
CA TRP A 20 -12.89 -12.00 4.68
C TRP A 20 -13.80 -12.30 5.86
N PRO A 21 -15.13 -12.35 5.63
CA PRO A 21 -16.08 -12.67 6.67
C PRO A 21 -16.01 -14.15 7.06
N ILE A 22 -15.88 -14.41 8.36
CA ILE A 22 -16.39 -15.67 8.92
C ILE A 22 -17.87 -15.44 9.19
N VAL A 23 -18.71 -16.07 8.35
CA VAL A 23 -20.15 -15.89 8.35
C VAL A 23 -20.87 -17.23 8.29
N GLU A 24 -22.05 -17.27 8.91
CA GLU A 24 -23.00 -18.37 8.80
C GLU A 24 -24.19 -17.91 7.94
N THR A 25 -24.77 -18.83 7.17
CA THR A 25 -26.06 -18.61 6.52
C THR A 25 -27.16 -18.81 7.57
N TYR A 26 -27.92 -17.76 7.84
CA TYR A 26 -29.01 -17.76 8.80
C TYR A 26 -30.33 -17.34 8.15
N VAL A 27 -31.37 -18.14 8.33
CA VAL A 27 -32.73 -17.83 7.89
C VAL A 27 -33.36 -16.84 8.87
N THR A 28 -33.80 -15.68 8.36
CA THR A 28 -34.43 -14.67 9.21
C THR A 28 -35.65 -15.21 9.95
N GLN A 29 -35.69 -15.01 11.26
CA GLN A 29 -36.84 -15.39 12.07
C GLN A 29 -37.85 -14.25 12.24
N ARG A 30 -37.40 -12.99 12.14
CA ARG A 30 -38.26 -11.80 12.32
C ARG A 30 -38.25 -10.92 11.09
N ALA A 31 -39.43 -10.46 10.70
CA ALA A 31 -39.59 -9.42 9.70
C ALA A 31 -39.24 -8.06 10.31
N SER A 32 -38.57 -7.23 9.53
CA SER A 32 -38.29 -5.82 9.82
C SER A 32 -38.61 -4.97 8.59
N CYS A 33 -38.63 -3.65 8.75
CA CYS A 33 -38.82 -2.72 7.64
C CYS A 33 -37.81 -2.89 6.50
N ASN A 34 -36.63 -3.43 6.79
CA ASN A 34 -35.56 -3.62 5.82
C ASN A 34 -35.41 -5.09 5.38
N ARG A 35 -36.20 -6.04 5.93
CA ARG A 35 -36.04 -7.47 5.64
C ARG A 35 -37.28 -8.31 5.98
N ALA A 36 -37.81 -9.05 5.02
CA ALA A 36 -38.86 -10.03 5.27
C ALA A 36 -38.34 -11.23 6.08
N ALA A 37 -39.20 -11.83 6.90
CA ALA A 37 -38.89 -13.10 7.57
C ALA A 37 -38.71 -14.21 6.52
N GLY A 38 -37.84 -15.20 6.81
CA GLY A 38 -37.59 -16.34 5.93
C GLY A 38 -36.49 -16.16 4.88
N VAL A 39 -35.91 -14.96 4.75
CA VAL A 39 -34.79 -14.72 3.80
C VAL A 39 -33.47 -15.24 4.37
N GLU A 40 -32.67 -15.93 3.56
CA GLU A 40 -31.29 -16.31 3.91
C GLU A 40 -30.38 -15.07 3.97
N GLU A 41 -29.61 -14.93 5.04
CA GLU A 41 -28.62 -13.86 5.18
C GLU A 41 -27.33 -14.42 5.78
N LEU A 42 -26.22 -13.81 5.40
CA LEU A 42 -24.93 -14.06 6.03
C LEU A 42 -24.82 -13.26 7.34
N ARG A 43 -24.70 -13.96 8.47
CA ARG A 43 -24.42 -13.37 9.77
C ARG A 43 -22.99 -13.59 10.18
N SER A 44 -22.40 -12.56 10.77
CA SER A 44 -21.03 -12.61 11.27
C SER A 44 -20.94 -13.51 12.50
N VAL A 45 -20.06 -14.52 12.46
CA VAL A 45 -19.80 -15.40 13.61
C VAL A 45 -18.57 -14.91 14.38
N ALA A 46 -18.52 -15.18 15.68
CA ALA A 46 -17.33 -14.97 16.50
C ALA A 46 -16.24 -15.98 16.12
N ILE A 47 -14.97 -15.56 16.13
CA ILE A 47 -13.86 -16.47 15.87
C ILE A 47 -13.59 -17.30 17.12
N SER A 48 -14.13 -18.52 17.16
CA SER A 48 -13.81 -19.52 18.18
C SER A 48 -13.01 -20.68 17.59
N ARG A 49 -12.41 -21.49 18.46
CA ARG A 49 -11.72 -22.71 18.04
C ARG A 49 -12.69 -23.65 17.33
N GLU A 50 -13.91 -23.81 17.84
CA GLU A 50 -14.90 -24.69 17.23
C GLU A 50 -15.32 -24.18 15.84
N ALA A 51 -15.51 -22.87 15.70
CA ALA A 51 -15.83 -22.26 14.40
C ALA A 51 -14.71 -22.43 13.37
N PHE A 52 -13.45 -22.41 13.81
CA PHE A 52 -12.29 -22.68 12.96
C PHE A 52 -12.20 -24.16 12.57
N GLU A 53 -12.42 -25.09 13.52
CA GLU A 53 -12.38 -26.53 13.27
C GLU A 53 -13.56 -27.02 12.41
N ALA A 54 -14.72 -26.37 12.51
CA ALA A 54 -15.88 -26.63 11.65
C ALA A 54 -15.72 -26.09 10.22
N MET A 55 -14.75 -25.20 9.98
CA MET A 55 -14.51 -24.61 8.67
C MET A 55 -13.79 -25.61 7.76
N THR A 56 -14.32 -25.84 6.57
CA THR A 56 -13.63 -26.64 5.53
C THR A 56 -12.31 -25.96 5.14
N THR A 57 -11.26 -26.76 4.86
CA THR A 57 -9.95 -26.27 4.39
C THR A 57 -10.01 -25.48 3.08
N ASP A 58 -11.09 -25.63 2.31
CA ASP A 58 -11.31 -24.95 1.04
C ASP A 58 -11.33 -23.42 1.18
N THR A 59 -12.10 -22.89 2.13
CA THR A 59 -12.28 -21.44 2.27
C THR A 59 -10.97 -20.75 2.70
N PRO A 60 -10.21 -21.25 3.70
CA PRO A 60 -8.89 -20.75 4.00
C PRO A 60 -7.91 -20.88 2.83
N ASN A 61 -7.88 -22.00 2.11
CA ASN A 61 -6.97 -22.19 0.97
C ASN A 61 -7.27 -21.18 -0.16
N LYS A 62 -8.54 -21.06 -0.55
CA LYS A 62 -9.00 -20.06 -1.55
C LYS A 62 -8.61 -18.63 -1.15
N THR A 63 -8.69 -18.32 0.14
CA THR A 63 -8.30 -17.02 0.71
C THR A 63 -6.79 -16.82 0.63
N PHE A 64 -6.02 -17.81 1.03
CA PHE A 64 -4.56 -17.77 1.01
C PHE A 64 -4.00 -17.61 -0.41
N LEU A 65 -4.55 -18.33 -1.38
CA LEU A 65 -4.19 -18.16 -2.80
C LEU A 65 -4.52 -16.75 -3.31
N THR A 66 -5.65 -16.18 -2.89
CA THR A 66 -6.03 -14.80 -3.26
C THR A 66 -5.03 -13.80 -2.66
N LEU A 67 -4.62 -14.00 -1.41
CA LEU A 67 -3.59 -13.18 -0.77
C LEU A 67 -2.27 -13.27 -1.54
N GLN A 68 -1.85 -14.47 -1.97
CA GLN A 68 -0.66 -14.65 -2.79
C GLN A 68 -0.75 -13.90 -4.11
N MET A 69 -1.90 -13.98 -4.81
CA MET A 69 -2.12 -13.22 -6.05
C MET A 69 -2.00 -11.71 -5.82
N VAL A 70 -2.58 -11.19 -4.73
CA VAL A 70 -2.46 -9.78 -4.37
C VAL A 70 -1.01 -9.40 -4.12
N MET A 71 -0.27 -10.17 -3.31
CA MET A 71 1.13 -9.88 -3.01
C MET A 71 1.99 -9.84 -4.28
N THR A 72 1.75 -10.76 -5.21
CA THR A 72 2.40 -10.73 -6.54
C THR A 72 2.08 -9.44 -7.29
N GLN A 73 0.83 -8.98 -7.26
CA GLN A 73 0.48 -7.71 -7.92
C GLN A 73 1.12 -6.49 -7.25
N ILE A 74 1.18 -6.46 -5.91
CA ILE A 74 1.89 -5.39 -5.18
C ILE A 74 3.36 -5.35 -5.62
N MET A 75 4.02 -6.50 -5.72
CA MET A 75 5.41 -6.58 -6.20
C MET A 75 5.55 -6.09 -7.65
N ASN A 76 4.64 -6.49 -8.54
CA ASN A 76 4.67 -6.07 -9.95
C ASN A 76 4.34 -4.59 -10.16
N HIS A 77 3.67 -3.96 -9.21
CA HIS A 77 3.24 -2.56 -9.29
C HIS A 77 4.03 -1.65 -8.35
N GLY A 78 5.23 -2.06 -7.92
CA GLY A 78 6.12 -1.21 -7.10
C GLY A 78 5.50 -0.78 -5.77
N GLY A 79 4.73 -1.65 -5.13
CA GLY A 79 4.05 -1.36 -3.86
C GLY A 79 2.71 -0.63 -3.98
N ARG A 80 2.23 -0.36 -5.20
CA ARG A 80 0.93 0.29 -5.44
C ARG A 80 -0.24 -0.71 -5.31
N ASN A 81 -1.46 -0.21 -5.44
CA ASN A 81 -2.73 -0.90 -5.22
C ASN A 81 -3.74 -0.71 -6.37
N ASP A 82 -3.33 -0.04 -7.45
CA ASP A 82 -4.16 0.35 -8.59
C ASP A 82 -4.32 -0.77 -9.63
N PHE A 83 -4.12 -2.02 -9.20
CA PHE A 83 -4.19 -3.20 -10.04
C PHE A 83 -5.56 -3.88 -9.96
N ARG A 84 -5.96 -4.49 -11.08
CA ARG A 84 -7.14 -5.36 -11.14
C ARG A 84 -6.71 -6.79 -10.88
N LEU A 85 -7.29 -7.43 -9.86
CA LEU A 85 -6.99 -8.82 -9.57
C LEU A 85 -7.68 -9.76 -10.57
N GLY A 86 -6.91 -10.61 -11.25
CA GLY A 86 -7.46 -11.64 -12.13
C GLY A 86 -8.25 -12.71 -11.36
N HIS A 87 -9.30 -13.26 -11.97
CA HIS A 87 -10.05 -14.38 -11.39
C HIS A 87 -9.45 -15.74 -11.80
N MET A 88 -8.87 -16.47 -10.84
CA MET A 88 -8.30 -17.82 -11.09
C MET A 88 -9.33 -18.97 -11.03
N HIS A 89 -10.63 -18.66 -10.97
CA HIS A 89 -11.72 -19.65 -10.93
C HIS A 89 -11.57 -20.72 -9.83
N LYS A 90 -11.27 -20.28 -8.60
CA LYS A 90 -10.93 -21.16 -7.48
C LYS A 90 -11.99 -22.25 -7.22
N ASP A 91 -13.28 -21.92 -7.31
CA ASP A 91 -14.35 -22.90 -7.11
C ASP A 91 -14.34 -24.00 -8.16
N LYS A 92 -14.04 -23.66 -9.42
CA LYS A 92 -13.89 -24.64 -10.50
C LYS A 92 -12.74 -25.59 -10.22
N LEU A 93 -11.61 -25.08 -9.72
CA LEU A 93 -10.44 -25.88 -9.39
C LEU A 93 -10.65 -26.75 -8.14
N THR A 94 -11.36 -26.24 -7.11
CA THR A 94 -11.77 -27.02 -5.94
C THR A 94 -12.68 -28.17 -6.35
N ASN A 95 -13.70 -27.90 -7.17
CA ASN A 95 -14.62 -28.94 -7.65
C ASN A 95 -13.92 -30.00 -8.50
N ALA A 96 -12.83 -29.65 -9.18
CA ALA A 96 -11.99 -30.57 -9.93
C ALA A 96 -10.90 -31.25 -9.07
N GLY A 97 -10.77 -30.93 -7.78
CA GLY A 97 -9.73 -31.47 -6.90
C GLY A 97 -8.30 -31.03 -7.27
N THR A 98 -8.14 -29.95 -8.03
CA THR A 98 -6.85 -29.49 -8.60
C THR A 98 -6.44 -28.10 -8.13
N LEU A 99 -7.14 -27.53 -7.15
CA LEU A 99 -6.76 -26.24 -6.58
C LEU A 99 -5.40 -26.35 -5.87
N PRO A 100 -4.39 -25.54 -6.26
CA PRO A 100 -3.09 -25.58 -5.61
C PRO A 100 -3.16 -25.13 -4.14
N ILE A 101 -2.17 -25.51 -3.34
CA ILE A 101 -2.03 -25.04 -1.95
C ILE A 101 -1.20 -23.74 -1.84
N SER A 102 -0.42 -23.44 -2.89
CA SER A 102 0.37 -22.23 -3.02
C SER A 102 0.59 -21.89 -4.49
N LEU A 103 0.77 -20.61 -4.77
CA LEU A 103 1.14 -20.10 -6.08
C LEU A 103 2.65 -19.85 -6.14
N PRO A 104 3.31 -20.19 -7.26
CA PRO A 104 4.70 -19.82 -7.46
C PRO A 104 4.81 -18.30 -7.58
N CYS A 105 5.84 -17.73 -6.95
CA CYS A 105 6.26 -16.36 -7.21
C CYS A 105 7.36 -16.38 -8.26
N ASP A 106 7.18 -15.61 -9.33
CA ASP A 106 8.19 -15.47 -10.37
C ASP A 106 9.46 -14.78 -9.82
N SER A 107 10.63 -15.23 -10.27
CA SER A 107 11.91 -14.73 -9.75
C SER A 107 12.21 -13.32 -10.23
N GLN A 108 11.76 -12.93 -11.43
CA GLN A 108 11.93 -11.56 -11.92
C GLN A 108 11.08 -10.59 -11.12
N THR A 109 9.85 -10.99 -10.80
CA THR A 109 8.95 -10.22 -9.92
C THR A 109 9.61 -9.95 -8.57
N LEU A 110 10.22 -10.97 -7.96
CA LEU A 110 10.90 -10.83 -6.68
C LEU A 110 12.13 -9.91 -6.77
N VAL A 111 12.97 -10.09 -7.80
CA VAL A 111 14.15 -9.23 -8.03
C VAL A 111 13.75 -7.77 -8.26
N SER A 112 12.70 -7.52 -9.06
CA SER A 112 12.17 -6.18 -9.29
C SER A 112 11.68 -5.53 -8.00
N ALA A 113 10.94 -6.27 -7.17
CA ALA A 113 10.45 -5.77 -5.89
C ALA A 113 11.59 -5.42 -4.93
N HIS A 114 12.65 -6.24 -4.87
CA HIS A 114 13.85 -5.92 -4.09
C HIS A 114 14.50 -4.62 -4.57
N PHE A 115 14.66 -4.45 -5.89
CA PHE A 115 15.23 -3.24 -6.47
C PHE A 115 14.39 -1.99 -6.15
N ASP A 116 13.07 -2.08 -6.25
CA ASP A 116 12.16 -0.98 -5.92
C ASP A 116 12.22 -0.61 -4.42
N MET A 117 12.33 -1.61 -3.54
CA MET A 117 12.50 -1.40 -2.10
C MET A 117 13.82 -0.68 -1.78
N ASP A 118 14.92 -1.07 -2.43
CA ASP A 118 16.23 -0.40 -2.26
C ASP A 118 16.14 1.06 -2.70
N ARG A 119 15.46 1.36 -3.82
CA ARG A 119 15.25 2.73 -4.29
C ARG A 119 14.42 3.57 -3.34
N LEU A 120 13.36 3.01 -2.77
CA LEU A 120 12.54 3.71 -1.77
C LEU A 120 13.33 4.00 -0.49
N SER A 121 14.18 3.06 -0.06
CA SER A 121 15.05 3.26 1.12
C SER A 121 16.08 4.37 0.91
N ALA A 122 16.55 4.58 -0.32
CA ALA A 122 17.49 5.63 -0.66
C ALA A 122 16.88 7.04 -0.57
N LEU A 123 15.56 7.20 -0.78
CA LEU A 123 14.87 8.50 -0.67
C LEU A 123 14.70 8.98 0.79
N ASP A 124 14.76 8.07 1.75
CA ASP A 124 14.69 8.37 3.19
C ASP A 124 16.06 8.74 3.79
N THR A 125 17.14 8.75 3.00
CA THR A 125 18.42 9.25 3.50
C THR A 125 18.34 10.78 3.70
N PRO A 126 18.69 11.31 4.90
CA PRO A 126 18.67 12.74 5.13
C PRO A 126 19.60 13.41 4.13
N SER A 127 19.13 14.51 3.51
CA SER A 127 19.97 15.29 2.61
C SER A 127 21.29 15.59 3.32
N PRO A 128 22.46 15.44 2.65
CA PRO A 128 23.72 15.86 3.23
C PRO A 128 23.57 17.31 3.73
N PRO A 129 24.15 17.67 4.89
CA PRO A 129 24.02 19.02 5.43
C PRO A 129 24.40 20.00 4.34
N ALA A 130 23.54 21.00 4.11
CA ALA A 130 23.78 22.04 3.13
C ALA A 130 25.23 22.54 3.31
N GLN A 131 26.06 22.36 2.30
CA GLN A 131 27.44 22.85 2.36
C GLN A 131 27.37 24.35 2.64
N PRO A 132 28.19 24.89 3.57
CA PRO A 132 28.21 26.32 3.81
C PRO A 132 28.43 27.02 2.47
N LEU A 133 27.56 27.95 2.10
CA LEU A 133 27.75 28.80 0.93
C LEU A 133 29.15 29.40 1.04
N LEU A 134 30.07 29.00 0.16
CA LEU A 134 31.37 29.64 0.05
C LEU A 134 31.10 31.06 -0.44
N VAL A 135 31.07 32.01 0.49
CA VAL A 135 30.98 33.43 0.15
C VAL A 135 32.20 33.73 -0.73
N PRO A 136 32.03 34.15 -1.99
CA PRO A 136 33.18 34.49 -2.83
C PRO A 136 33.97 35.61 -2.14
N PRO A 137 35.31 35.61 -2.26
CA PRO A 137 36.14 36.60 -1.58
C PRO A 137 35.70 38.01 -1.96
N LEU A 138 35.54 38.87 -0.95
CA LEU A 138 35.34 40.30 -1.12
C LEU A 138 36.45 40.81 -2.04
N HIS A 139 36.03 41.37 -3.18
CA HIS A 139 36.89 42.04 -4.14
C HIS A 139 37.77 43.07 -3.41
N ASP A 140 39.06 43.06 -3.76
CA ASP A 140 40.08 44.00 -3.26
C ASP A 140 39.54 45.43 -3.19
N GLU A 141 39.80 46.09 -2.07
CA GLU A 141 39.50 47.52 -1.89
C GLU A 141 40.01 48.31 -3.09
N MET A 142 39.09 49.01 -3.75
CA MET A 142 39.43 50.00 -4.75
C MET A 142 40.17 51.16 -4.07
N PRO A 143 41.36 51.58 -4.55
CA PRO A 143 42.12 52.63 -3.87
C PRO A 143 41.34 53.95 -3.86
N PRO A 144 41.49 54.77 -2.80
CA PRO A 144 40.75 56.02 -2.67
C PRO A 144 41.09 56.99 -3.81
N PRO A 145 40.11 57.78 -4.30
CA PRO A 145 40.34 58.72 -5.39
C PRO A 145 41.34 59.82 -5.00
N SER A 146 42.19 60.19 -5.95
CA SER A 146 43.19 61.25 -5.81
C SER A 146 42.55 62.64 -5.63
N PRO A 147 43.16 63.56 -4.86
CA PRO A 147 42.54 64.79 -4.35
C PRO A 147 42.28 65.90 -5.39
N SER A 148 42.36 65.60 -6.69
CA SER A 148 42.11 66.54 -7.78
C SER A 148 40.65 66.60 -8.25
N GLU A 149 39.73 65.85 -7.62
CA GLU A 149 38.30 65.82 -7.95
C GLU A 149 37.39 66.46 -6.88
N LEU A 150 37.97 67.26 -5.96
CA LEU A 150 37.17 68.06 -5.02
C LEU A 150 36.81 69.40 -5.65
N ASP A 151 35.54 69.51 -6.06
CA ASP A 151 34.92 70.72 -6.61
C ASP A 151 34.89 71.84 -5.55
N PRO A 152 35.49 73.03 -5.78
CA PRO A 152 35.68 74.06 -4.75
C PRO A 152 34.40 74.79 -4.30
N PHE A 153 33.21 74.35 -4.74
CA PHE A 153 31.94 75.02 -4.43
C PHE A 153 31.05 74.31 -3.40
N LEU A 154 31.53 73.28 -2.72
CA LEU A 154 30.77 72.54 -1.69
C LEU A 154 30.85 73.12 -0.26
N PHE A 155 31.20 74.40 -0.11
CA PHE A 155 31.08 75.13 1.17
C PHE A 155 30.50 76.53 0.97
N LEU A 156 29.23 76.56 0.55
CA LEU A 156 28.32 77.71 0.72
C LEU A 156 26.98 77.22 1.27
#